data_AF-A0A7W1SM27-F1
#
_entry.id   AF-A0A7W1SM27-F1
#
_cell.length_a   1.000
_cell.length_b   1.000
_cell.length_c   1.000
_cell.angle_alpha   90.00
_cell.angle_beta   90.00
_cell.angle_gamma   90.00
#
_symmetry.space_group_name_H-M   'P 1'
#
loop_
_entity.id
_entity.type
_entity.pdbx_description
1 polymer ?
#
loop_
_entity_poly.entity_id
_entity_poly.type
_entity_poly.pdbx_seq_one_letter_code
_entity_poly.pdbx_strand_id
1 'polypeptide(L)' 'MAKNEKTSRRVAKKASKALRKGKAGKKDTRAIAGSALTQAPNKKKATKRGK' A
#
# COMPACT_ATOMS: atom_id res chain seq x y z
N MET A 1 -15.29 -4.01 -7.36
CA MET A 1 -14.39 -2.84 -7.33
C MET A 1 -14.33 -2.26 -8.72
N ALA A 2 -14.60 -0.97 -8.88
CA ALA A 2 -14.49 -0.32 -10.19
C ALA A 2 -13.04 -0.42 -10.69
N LYS A 3 -12.84 -0.74 -11.98
CA LYS A 3 -11.51 -1.01 -12.58
C LYS A 3 -10.47 0.10 -12.37
N ASN A 4 -10.90 1.32 -12.02
CA ASN A 4 -10.04 2.50 -11.94
C ASN A 4 -9.98 3.13 -10.53
N GLU A 5 -10.67 2.57 -9.53
CA GLU A 5 -10.65 3.08 -8.16
C GLU A 5 -9.35 2.67 -7.47
N LYS A 6 -8.54 3.65 -7.04
CA LYS A 6 -7.20 3.44 -6.49
C LYS A 6 -7.07 4.11 -5.14
N THR A 7 -6.46 3.43 -4.19
CA THR A 7 -6.18 3.99 -2.86
C THR A 7 -5.22 5.15 -2.97
N SER A 8 -5.51 6.29 -2.32
CA SER A 8 -4.62 7.44 -2.39
C SER A 8 -3.20 7.10 -1.87
N ARG A 9 -2.18 7.75 -2.45
CA ARG A 9 -0.76 7.57 -2.05
C ARG A 9 -0.53 7.80 -0.56
N ARG A 10 -1.29 8.72 0.06
CA ARG A 10 -1.19 9.05 1.49
C ARG A 10 -1.66 7.88 2.35
N VAL A 11 -2.77 7.24 1.97
CA VAL A 11 -3.32 6.06 2.67
C VAL A 11 -2.37 4.87 2.53
N ALA A 12 -1.88 4.60 1.32
CA ALA A 12 -0.89 3.53 1.09
C ALA A 12 0.38 3.73 1.94
N LYS A 13 0.90 4.97 2.04
CA LYS A 13 2.08 5.29 2.87
C LYS A 13 1.81 5.05 4.36
N LYS A 14 0.61 5.38 4.85
CA LYS A 14 0.21 5.11 6.24
C LYS A 14 0.04 3.61 6.50
N ALA A 15 -0.60 2.87 5.59
CA ALA A 15 -0.74 1.42 5.66
C ALA A 15 0.62 0.71 5.72
N SER A 16 1.55 1.08 4.83
CA SER A 16 2.92 0.56 4.85
C SER A 16 3.62 0.84 6.18
N LYS A 17 3.54 2.08 6.70
CA LYS A 17 4.12 2.42 8.00
C LYS A 17 3.48 1.64 9.16
N ALA A 18 2.17 1.42 9.12
CA ALA A 18 1.45 0.68 10.16
C ALA A 18 1.88 -0.79 10.22
N LEU A 19 2.03 -1.43 9.07
CA LEU A 19 2.58 -2.79 8.97
C LEU A 19 4.04 -2.84 9.46
N ARG A 20 4.88 -1.91 8.99
CA ARG A 20 6.32 -1.90 9.29
C ARG A 20 6.64 -1.61 10.74
N LYS A 21 5.83 -0.79 11.42
CA LYS A 21 6.00 -0.47 12.85
C LYS A 21 5.34 -1.48 13.79
N GLY A 22 4.77 -2.57 13.27
CA GLY A 22 4.02 -3.53 14.08
C GLY A 22 2.74 -2.97 14.71
N LYS A 23 2.32 -1.75 14.32
CA LYS A 23 1.09 -1.11 14.84
C LYS A 23 -0.19 -1.75 14.30
N ALA A 24 -0.09 -2.56 13.24
CA ALA A 24 -1.15 -3.47 12.80
C ALA A 24 -1.13 -4.75 13.65
N GLY A 25 -1.44 -4.61 14.95
CA GLY A 25 -1.40 -5.71 15.93
C GLY A 25 -2.56 -6.69 15.81
N LYS A 26 -3.66 -6.30 15.14
CA LYS A 26 -4.82 -7.18 14.89
C LYS A 26 -4.76 -7.75 13.47
N LYS A 27 -5.16 -9.02 13.27
CA LYS A 27 -5.18 -9.66 11.93
C LYS A 27 -5.95 -8.83 10.91
N ASP A 28 -7.08 -8.26 11.30
CA ASP A 28 -7.95 -7.48 10.41
C ASP A 28 -7.26 -6.20 9.94
N THR A 29 -6.53 -5.51 10.83
CA THR A 29 -5.78 -4.30 10.44
C THR A 29 -4.63 -4.62 9.48
N ARG A 30 -4.03 -5.81 9.56
CA ARG A 30 -3.05 -6.27 8.57
C ARG A 30 -3.69 -6.56 7.22
N ALA A 31 -4.83 -7.24 7.20
CA ALA A 31 -5.57 -7.58 5.97
C ALA A 31 -6.04 -6.31 5.24
N ILE A 32 -6.58 -5.34 5.97
CA ILE A 32 -7.01 -4.05 5.43
C ILE A 32 -5.81 -3.25 4.91
N ALA A 33 -4.70 -3.20 5.67
CA ALA A 33 -3.49 -2.51 5.24
C ALA A 33 -2.87 -3.15 3.98
N GLY A 34 -2.90 -4.47 3.87
CA GLY A 34 -2.46 -5.20 2.68
C GLY A 34 -3.32 -4.87 1.46
N SER A 35 -4.64 -4.89 1.61
CA SER A 35 -5.60 -4.53 0.55
C SER A 35 -5.43 -3.08 0.07
N ALA A 36 -5.18 -2.16 1.00
CA ALA A 36 -4.91 -0.77 0.68
C ALA A 36 -3.61 -0.57 -0.12
N LEU A 37 -2.61 -1.43 0.08
CA LEU A 37 -1.35 -1.40 -0.67
C LEU A 37 -1.47 -1.99 -2.07
N THR A 38 -2.23 -3.07 -2.24
CA THR A 38 -2.47 -3.68 -3.57
C THR A 38 -3.35 -2.81 -4.46
N GLN A 39 -4.27 -2.04 -3.87
CA GLN A 39 -5.10 -1.07 -4.57
C GLN A 39 -4.42 0.30 -4.75
N ALA A 40 -3.22 0.50 -4.19
CA ALA A 40 -2.50 1.75 -4.35
C ALA A 40 -2.05 1.94 -5.81
N PRO A 41 -2.02 3.18 -6.33
CA PRO A 41 -1.53 3.45 -7.68
C PRO A 41 -0.08 2.96 -7.75
N ASN A 42 0.15 2.00 -8.65
CA ASN A 42 1.44 1.38 -8.83
C ASN A 42 2.45 2.44 -9.26
N LYS A 43 3.20 2.99 -8.31
CA LYS A 43 4.43 3.70 -8.62
C LYS A 43 5.44 2.60 -8.93
N LYS A 44 5.50 2.15 -10.19
CA LYS A 44 6.77 1.68 -10.72
C LYS A 44 7.77 2.75 -10.30
N LYS A 45 8.63 2.46 -9.31
CA LYS A 45 9.81 3.29 -9.11
C LYS A 45 10.41 3.35 -10.50
N ALA A 46 10.57 4.55 -11.06
CA ALA A 46 11.49 4.74 -12.16
C ALA A 46 12.89 4.44 -11.60
N THR A 47 13.16 3.17 -11.35
CA THR A 47 14.51 2.65 -11.25
C THR A 47 14.99 2.77 -12.68
N LYS A 48 15.69 3.87 -12.98
CA LYS A 48 16.78 3.80 -13.95
C LYS A 48 17.76 2.78 -13.38
N ARG A 49 17.50 1.49 -13.60
CA ARG A 49 18.52 0.46 -13.52
C ARG A 49 19.10 0.42 -14.92
N GLY A 50 20.40 0.72 -14.97
CA GLY A 50 21.18 0.83 -16.18
C GLY A 50 21.05 -0.43 -17.04
N LYS A 51 21.33 -0.16 -18.32
CA LYS A 51 21.59 -1.09 -19.42
C LYS A 51 22.49 -2.26 -19.00
#